data_AF-A0A2V6E1N2-F1
#
_entry.id   AF-A0A2V6E1N2-F1
#
_cell.length_a   1.000
_cell.length_b   1.000
_cell.length_c   1.000
_cell.angle_alpha   90.00
_cell.angle_beta   90.00
_cell.angle_gamma   90.00
#
_symmetry.space_group_name_H-M   'P 1'
#
loop_
_entity.id
_entity.type
_entity.pdbx_description
1 polymer ?
#
loop_
_entity_poly.entity_id
_entity_poly.type
_entity_poly.pdbx_seq_one_letter_code
_entity_poly.pdbx_strand_id
1 'polypeptide(L)'
;MSPALTFFAGLGLLVLFGWYFATDVGLRKRLLATTLVMLLAAFSIATIWPPKEKIQLGLDIQGGTSFLIRLMGGDKDVNKGMLDQAVEVIR
;
A
#
# COMPACT_ATOMS: atom_id res chain seq x y z
N MET A 1 9.37 11.19 -0.16
CA MET A 1 10.64 10.90 -0.85
C MET A 1 10.48 11.32 -2.29
N SER A 2 11.52 11.87 -2.93
CA SER A 2 11.44 12.13 -4.37
C SER A 2 11.47 10.80 -5.14
N PRO A 3 10.80 10.70 -6.30
CA PRO A 3 10.78 9.48 -7.09
C PRO A 3 12.18 8.95 -7.46
N ALA A 4 13.10 9.88 -7.77
CA ALA A 4 14.49 9.54 -8.08
C ALA A 4 15.19 8.86 -6.90
N LEU A 5 15.02 9.38 -5.67
CA LEU A 5 15.66 8.82 -4.48
C LEU A 5 15.11 7.41 -4.20
N THR A 6 13.80 7.21 -4.31
CA THR A 6 13.17 5.88 -4.17
C THR A 6 13.70 4.89 -5.20
N PHE A 7 13.86 5.32 -6.46
CA PHE A 7 14.42 4.49 -7.52
C PHE A 7 15.87 4.06 -7.21
N PHE A 8 16.76 5.02 -6.92
CA PHE A 8 18.17 4.70 -6.65
C PHE A 8 18.37 3.90 -5.36
N ALA A 9 17.56 4.15 -4.33
CA ALA A 9 17.57 3.34 -3.11
C ALA A 9 17.16 1.88 -3.39
N GLY A 10 16.10 1.67 -4.19
CA GLY A 10 15.68 0.34 -4.63
C GLY A 10 16.74 -0.37 -5.47
N LEU A 11 17.39 0.35 -6.40
CA LEU A 11 18.49 -0.19 -7.20
C LEU A 11 19.69 -0.60 -6.33
N GLY A 12 20.07 0.23 -5.35
CA GLY A 12 21.13 -0.09 -4.40
C GLY A 12 20.82 -1.34 -3.56
N LEU A 13 19.57 -1.46 -3.08
CA LEU A 13 19.11 -2.66 -2.38
C LEU A 13 19.17 -3.90 -3.26
N LEU A 14 18.80 -3.80 -4.54
CA LEU A 14 18.87 -4.91 -5.50
C LEU A 14 20.32 -5.36 -5.73
N VAL A 15 21.26 -4.42 -5.88
CA VAL A 15 22.69 -4.74 -6.03
C VAL A 15 23.23 -5.42 -4.77
N LEU A 16 22.90 -4.91 -3.57
CA LEU A 16 23.28 -5.53 -2.30
C LEU A 16 22.68 -6.93 -2.15
N PHE A 17 21.45 -7.13 -2.62
CA PHE A 17 20.80 -8.44 -2.62
C PHE A 17 21.53 -9.42 -3.55
N GLY A 18 21.89 -8.99 -4.76
CA GLY A 18 22.72 -9.78 -5.67
C GLY A 18 24.08 -10.13 -5.05
N TRP A 19 24.73 -9.17 -4.38
CA TRP A 19 26.00 -9.40 -3.69
C TRP A 19 25.83 -10.40 -2.52
N TYR A 20 24.76 -10.31 -1.75
CA TYR A 20 24.47 -11.30 -0.71
C TYR A 20 24.41 -12.75 -1.27
N PHE A 21 23.80 -12.94 -2.45
CA PHE A 21 23.77 -14.24 -3.12
C PHE A 21 25.14 -14.67 -3.64
N ALA A 22 25.94 -13.74 -4.16
CA ALA A 22 27.29 -14.01 -4.65
C ALA A 22 28.32 -14.25 -3.54
N THR A 23 27.98 -14.01 -2.27
CA THR A 23 28.88 -14.21 -1.12
C THR A 23 28.67 -15.60 -0.51
N ASP A 24 29.76 -16.32 -0.30
CA ASP A 24 29.79 -17.62 0.36
C ASP A 24 29.51 -17.55 1.87
N VAL A 25 29.26 -18.71 2.49
CA VAL A 25 28.93 -18.85 3.91
C VAL A 25 30.03 -18.22 4.78
N GLY A 26 29.64 -17.43 5.78
CA GLY A 26 30.58 -16.84 6.74
C GLY A 26 30.09 -15.55 7.38
N LEU A 27 30.99 -14.87 8.11
CA LEU A 27 30.69 -13.61 8.79
C LEU A 27 30.27 -12.49 7.82
N ARG A 28 30.92 -12.41 6.64
CA ARG A 28 30.61 -11.40 5.62
C ARG A 28 29.17 -11.54 5.09
N LYS A 29 28.73 -12.77 4.81
CA LYS A 29 27.35 -13.05 4.37
C LYS A 29 26.32 -12.70 5.44
N ARG A 30 26.62 -12.99 6.72
CA ARG A 30 25.76 -12.61 7.84
C ARG A 30 25.66 -11.10 8.01
N LEU A 31 26.79 -10.38 7.93
CA LEU A 31 26.79 -8.92 7.99
C LEU A 31 26.02 -8.30 6.82
N LEU A 32 26.22 -8.80 5.60
CA LEU A 32 25.46 -8.36 4.42
C LEU A 32 23.96 -8.60 4.61
N ALA A 33 23.55 -9.77 5.10
CA ALA A 33 22.15 -10.06 5.39
C ALA A 33 21.56 -9.07 6.41
N THR A 34 22.25 -8.86 7.53
CA THR A 34 21.79 -7.93 8.57
C THR A 34 21.69 -6.50 8.05
N THR A 35 22.70 -6.03 7.32
CA THR A 35 22.68 -4.69 6.69
C THR A 35 21.51 -4.56 5.72
N LEU A 36 21.26 -5.59 4.91
CA LEU A 36 20.18 -5.57 3.92
C LEU A 36 18.80 -5.50 4.59
N VAL A 37 18.57 -6.29 5.64
CA VAL A 37 17.33 -6.25 6.43
C VAL A 37 17.16 -4.90 7.13
N MET A 38 18.22 -4.38 7.74
CA MET A 38 18.19 -3.08 8.41
C MET A 38 17.86 -1.93 7.45
N LEU A 39 18.49 -1.91 6.27
CA LEU A 39 18.22 -0.91 5.24
C LEU A 39 16.78 -1.03 4.71
N LEU A 40 16.29 -2.25 4.49
CA LEU A 40 14.92 -2.47 4.04
C LEU A 40 13.89 -2.00 5.08
N ALA A 41 14.13 -2.30 6.36
CA ALA A 41 13.28 -1.85 7.46
C ALA A 41 13.28 -0.32 7.57
N ALA A 42 14.45 0.31 7.56
CA ALA A 42 14.59 1.77 7.60
C ALA A 42 13.90 2.44 6.40
N PHE A 43 14.05 1.87 5.20
CA PHE A 43 13.41 2.39 3.99
C PHE A 43 11.89 2.26 4.04
N SER A 44 11.37 1.15 4.58
CA SER A 44 9.93 0.93 4.78
C SER A 44 9.34 1.97 5.73
N ILE A 45 10.01 2.22 6.86
CA ILE A 45 9.61 3.25 7.83
C ILE A 45 9.64 4.63 7.19
N ALA A 46 10.73 4.99 6.48
CA ALA A 46 10.87 6.28 5.82
C ALA A 46 9.81 6.51 4.72
N THR A 47 9.39 5.43 4.04
CA THR A 47 8.34 5.49 3.03
C THR A 47 7.01 5.84 3.65
N ILE A 48 6.69 5.27 4.81
CA ILE A 48 5.41 5.44 5.49
C ILE A 48 5.37 6.72 6.35
N TRP A 49 6.51 7.27 6.78
CA TRP A 49 6.55 8.45 7.66
C TRP A 49 6.32 9.79 6.92
N PRO A 50 5.54 10.74 7.47
CA PRO A 50 4.63 10.59 8.60
C PRO A 50 3.38 9.77 8.21
N PRO A 51 3.01 8.74 8.99
CA PRO A 51 1.95 7.79 8.62
C PRO A 51 0.59 8.45 8.43
N LYS A 52 0.33 9.54 9.17
CA LYS A 52 -0.92 10.28 9.14
C LYS A 52 -1.24 10.94 7.78
N GLU A 53 -0.21 11.24 6.99
CA GLU A 53 -0.37 11.94 5.71
C GLU A 53 -0.30 10.98 4.52
N LYS A 54 0.36 9.82 4.70
CA LYS A 54 0.65 8.88 3.61
C LYS A 54 -0.24 7.64 3.62
N ILE A 55 -0.83 7.28 4.74
CA ILE A 55 -1.78 6.17 4.83
C ILE A 55 -3.19 6.75 4.77
N GLN A 56 -3.92 6.48 3.70
CA GLN A 56 -5.35 6.75 3.66
C GLN A 56 -6.05 5.79 4.62
N LEU A 57 -6.69 6.35 5.63
CA LEU A 57 -7.44 5.60 6.60
C LEU A 57 -8.80 5.25 6.00
N GLY A 58 -9.20 3.98 6.09
CA GLY A 58 -10.55 3.57 5.71
C GLY A 58 -11.60 4.19 6.65
N LEU A 59 -12.86 4.15 6.23
CA LEU A 59 -13.99 4.65 7.03
C LEU A 59 -14.00 4.11 8.46
N ASP A 60 -13.67 2.82 8.64
CA ASP A 60 -13.64 2.16 9.94
C ASP A 60 -12.59 2.74 10.90
N ILE A 61 -11.52 3.34 10.36
CA ILE A 61 -10.40 3.88 11.16
C ILE A 61 -10.44 5.42 11.21
N GLN A 62 -10.76 6.08 10.10
CA GLN A 62 -10.85 7.55 10.03
C GLN A 62 -12.17 8.08 10.61
N GLY A 63 -13.20 7.24 10.63
CA GLY A 63 -14.58 7.67 10.81
C GLY A 63 -15.15 8.30 9.54
N GLY A 64 -16.47 8.37 9.50
CA GLY A 64 -17.26 8.97 8.43
C GLY A 64 -18.65 8.36 8.39
N THR A 65 -19.38 8.58 7.31
CA THR A 65 -20.74 8.06 7.16
C THR A 65 -20.79 6.95 6.11
N SER A 66 -21.27 5.77 6.51
CA SER A 66 -21.70 4.72 5.58
C SER A 66 -23.22 4.67 5.61
N PHE A 67 -23.85 4.85 4.45
CA PHE A 67 -25.29 4.72 4.29
C PHE A 67 -25.57 3.48 3.45
N LEU A 68 -26.23 2.50 4.06
CA LEU A 68 -26.75 1.35 3.33
C LEU A 68 -28.14 1.74 2.80
N ILE A 69 -28.21 2.05 1.51
CA ILE A 69 -29.46 2.39 0.84
C ILE A 69 -29.97 1.15 0.13
N ARG A 70 -31.20 0.77 0.45
CA ARG A 70 -31.91 -0.32 -0.24
C ARG A 70 -33.06 0.26 -1.05
N LEU A 71 -33.08 -0.02 -2.34
CA LEU A 71 -34.22 0.30 -3.19
C LEU A 71 -35.41 -0.58 -2.76
N MET A 72 -36.48 0.08 -2.32
CA MET A 72 -37.78 -0.56 -2.10
C MET A 72 -38.57 -0.42 -3.39
N GLY A 73 -38.96 -1.55 -3.99
CA GLY A 73 -39.89 -1.54 -5.13
C GLY A 73 -41.23 -0.97 -4.69
N GLY A 74 -41.71 0.06 -5.40
CA GLY A 74 -43.11 0.47 -5.35
C GLY A 74 -43.94 -0.44 -6.27
N ASP A 75 -44.68 0.14 -7.21
CA ASP A 75 -45.46 -0.63 -8.20
C ASP A 75 -44.61 -1.30 -9.32
N LYS A 76 -43.29 -1.05 -9.38
CA LYS A 76 -42.39 -1.62 -10.38
C LYS A 76 -41.31 -2.47 -9.70
N ASP A 77 -41.08 -3.66 -10.26
CA ASP A 77 -39.96 -4.51 -9.85
C ASP A 77 -38.62 -3.81 -10.10
N VAL A 78 -37.76 -3.85 -9.09
CA VAL A 78 -36.43 -3.23 -9.14
C VAL A 78 -35.51 -4.10 -10.01
N ASN A 79 -35.12 -3.57 -11.17
CA ASN A 79 -34.11 -4.20 -12.03
C ASN A 79 -32.71 -3.58 -11.81
N LYS A 80 -31.64 -4.34 -12.11
CA LYS A 80 -30.24 -3.90 -11.98
C LYS A 80 -29.96 -2.56 -12.64
N GLY A 81 -30.50 -2.31 -13.83
CA GLY A 81 -30.30 -1.02 -14.51
C GLY A 81 -30.85 0.18 -13.75
N MET A 82 -31.93 0.00 -12.97
CA MET A 82 -32.48 1.06 -12.11
C MET A 82 -31.60 1.29 -10.87
N LEU A 83 -31.01 0.22 -10.33
CA LEU A 83 -30.02 0.31 -9.27
C LEU A 83 -28.76 1.05 -9.74
N ASP A 84 -28.22 0.68 -10.89
CA ASP A 84 -27.01 1.29 -11.44
C ASP A 84 -27.24 2.78 -11.74
N GLN A 85 -28.40 3.13 -12.29
CA GLN A 85 -28.77 4.53 -12.52
C GLN A 85 -28.91 5.32 -11.21
N ALA A 86 -29.52 4.73 -10.17
CA ALA A 86 -29.62 5.37 -8.86
C ALA A 86 -28.24 5.57 -8.20
N VAL A 87 -27.33 4.61 -8.37
CA VAL A 87 -25.95 4.73 -7.89
C VAL A 87 -25.21 5.85 -8.61
N GLU A 88 -25.37 5.97 -9.94
CA GLU A 88 -24.72 7.02 -10.74
C GLU A 88 -25.18 8.43 -10.35
N VAL A 89 -26.45 8.59 -9.95
CA VAL A 89 -26.99 9.88 -9.48
C VAL A 89 -26.50 10.26 -8.08
N ILE A 90 -26.19 9.27 -7.24
CA ILE A 90 -25.73 9.48 -5.85
C ILE A 90 -24.21 9.72 -5.80
N ARG A 91 -23.46 9.17 -6.75
CA ARG A 91 -22.00 9.32 -6.86
C ARG A 91 -21.59 10.76 -7.19
#